data_AF-A0A7V3CDR4-F1
#
_entry.id   AF-A0A7V3CDR4-F1
#
_cell.length_a   1.000
_cell.length_b   1.000
_cell.length_c   1.000
_cell.angle_alpha   90.00
_cell.angle_beta   90.00
_cell.angle_gamma   90.00
#
_symmetry.space_group_name_H-M   'P 1'
#
loop_
_entity.id
_entity.type
_entity.pdbx_description
1 polymer ?
#
loop_
_entity_poly.entity_id
_entity_poly.type
_entity_poly.pdbx_seq_one_letter_code
_entity_poly.pdbx_strand_id
1 'polypeptide(L)'
;MTMKEKFQQVKNLLNLAQGSSELRDAEQKVSLATRLMSEIESSLLSNPFLQEEDLAGVVRFNRGPLWSNAHRRLESLRRSA
;
A
#
# COMPACT_ATOMS: atom_id res chain seq x y z
N MET A 1 -1.29 15.73 -8.27
CA MET A 1 -1.97 14.55 -7.70
C MET A 1 -2.27 14.82 -6.24
N THR A 2 -3.52 14.68 -5.82
CA THR A 2 -4.00 14.90 -4.45
C THR A 2 -3.66 13.72 -3.54
N MET A 3 -3.70 13.92 -2.22
CA MET A 3 -3.49 12.84 -1.24
C MET A 3 -4.53 11.72 -1.40
N LYS A 4 -5.79 12.09 -1.67
CA LYS A 4 -6.89 11.15 -1.97
C LYS A 4 -6.58 10.28 -3.19
N GLU A 5 -6.01 10.85 -4.24
CA GLU A 5 -5.61 10.11 -5.44
C GLU A 5 -4.47 9.13 -5.14
N LYS A 6 -3.45 9.55 -4.38
CA LYS A 6 -2.34 8.67 -3.99
C LYS A 6 -2.85 7.46 -3.18
N PHE A 7 -3.72 7.68 -2.19
CA PHE A 7 -4.33 6.58 -1.42
C PHE A 7 -5.15 5.63 -2.29
N GLN A 8 -5.90 6.16 -3.26
CA GLN A 8 -6.67 5.32 -4.18
C GLN A 8 -5.75 4.48 -5.07
N GLN A 9 -4.62 5.02 -5.51
CA GLN A 9 -3.62 4.28 -6.26
C GLN A 9 -3.00 3.16 -5.44
N VAL A 10 -2.64 3.41 -4.18
CA VAL A 10 -2.14 2.35 -3.29
C VAL A 10 -3.19 1.23 -3.14
N LYS A 11 -4.46 1.58 -2.89
CA LYS A 11 -5.56 0.60 -2.83
C LYS A 11 -5.63 -0.27 -4.09
N ASN A 12 -5.56 0.36 -5.25
CA ASN A 12 -5.62 -0.35 -6.52
C ASN A 12 -4.43 -1.33 -6.68
N LEU A 13 -3.21 -0.89 -6.35
CA LEU A 13 -2.01 -1.72 -6.42
C LEU A 13 -2.11 -2.95 -5.50
N LEU A 14 -2.59 -2.77 -4.26
CA LEU A 14 -2.75 -3.88 -3.31
C LEU A 14 -3.85 -4.86 -3.73
N ASN A 15 -4.97 -4.37 -4.28
CA ASN A 15 -6.01 -5.23 -4.84
C ASN A 15 -5.46 -6.09 -5.99
N LEU A 16 -4.69 -5.47 -6.89
CA LEU A 16 -4.06 -6.18 -8.00
C LEU A 16 -3.00 -7.18 -7.51
N ALA A 17 -2.25 -6.87 -6.45
CA ALA A 17 -1.28 -7.79 -5.85
C ALA A 17 -1.96 -8.99 -5.20
N GLN A 18 -3.05 -8.75 -4.45
CA GLN A 18 -3.84 -9.80 -3.81
C GLN A 18 -4.45 -10.77 -4.84
N GLY A 19 -4.86 -10.26 -6.01
CA GLY A 19 -5.42 -11.07 -7.10
C GLY A 19 -4.39 -11.72 -8.01
N SER A 20 -3.08 -11.50 -7.80
CA SER A 20 -2.06 -12.00 -8.72
C SER A 20 -1.85 -13.51 -8.60
N SER A 21 -1.68 -14.19 -9.75
CA SER A 21 -1.28 -15.60 -9.84
C SER A 21 0.22 -15.80 -10.01
N GLU A 22 0.97 -14.73 -10.33
CA GLU A 22 2.38 -14.80 -10.65
C GLU A 22 3.21 -14.07 -9.60
N LEU A 23 4.29 -14.69 -9.15
CA LEU A 23 5.17 -14.11 -8.12
C LEU A 23 5.69 -12.73 -8.53
N ARG A 24 6.24 -12.61 -9.74
CA ARG A 24 6.84 -11.36 -10.24
C ARG A 24 5.86 -10.20 -10.28
N ASP A 25 4.63 -10.47 -10.70
CA ASP A 25 3.58 -9.48 -10.80
C ASP A 25 3.09 -9.02 -9.40
N ALA A 26 2.91 -9.97 -8.47
CA ALA A 26 2.61 -9.65 -7.07
C ALA A 26 3.72 -8.79 -6.44
N GLU A 27 4.99 -9.13 -6.67
CA GLU A 27 6.15 -8.38 -6.15
C GLU A 27 6.19 -6.95 -6.67
N GLN A 28 6.01 -6.77 -7.98
CA GLN A 28 6.01 -5.45 -8.59
C GLN A 28 4.92 -4.55 -7.98
N LYS A 29 3.70 -5.09 -7.83
CA LYS A 29 2.56 -4.33 -7.31
C LYS A 29 2.70 -3.99 -5.82
N VAL A 30 3.15 -4.93 -5.00
CA VAL A 30 3.45 -4.67 -3.58
C VAL A 30 4.57 -3.63 -3.45
N SER A 31 5.65 -3.77 -4.23
CA SER A 31 6.77 -2.81 -4.21
C SER A 31 6.33 -1.39 -4.55
N LEU A 32 5.53 -1.23 -5.61
CA LEU A 32 4.97 0.07 -6.00
C LEU A 32 4.02 0.64 -4.93
N ALA A 33 3.18 -0.20 -4.33
CA ALA A 33 2.28 0.21 -3.25
C ALA A 33 3.07 0.71 -2.03
N THR A 34 4.13 -0.01 -1.63
CA THR A 34 5.01 0.36 -0.52
C THR A 34 5.72 1.68 -0.78
N ARG A 35 6.29 1.86 -1.98
CA ARG A 35 6.94 3.12 -2.35
C ARG A 35 5.96 4.30 -2.27
N LEU A 36 4.77 4.14 -2.82
CA LEU A 36 3.77 5.21 -2.82
C LEU A 36 3.26 5.51 -1.40
N MET A 37 3.13 4.52 -0.52
CA MET A 37 2.84 4.76 0.90
C MET A 37 3.94 5.52 1.61
N SER A 38 5.21 5.21 1.37
CA SER A 38 6.32 5.98 1.96
C SER A 38 6.34 7.45 1.50
N GLU A 39 5.94 7.71 0.24
CA GLU A 39 5.77 9.08 -0.27
C GLU A 39 4.59 9.79 0.39
N ILE A 40 3.48 9.10 0.64
CA ILE A 40 2.33 9.62 1.40
C ILE A 40 2.76 9.97 2.81
N GLU A 41 3.39 9.05 3.53
CA GLU A 41 3.89 9.23 4.89
C GLU A 41 4.82 10.44 4.99
N SER A 42 5.81 10.52 4.08
CA SER A 42 6.76 11.63 4.04
C SER A 42 6.07 12.97 3.78
N SER A 43 5.11 13.00 2.85
CA SER A 43 4.34 14.21 2.54
C SER A 43 3.53 14.69 3.73
N LEU A 44 2.90 13.77 4.46
CA LEU A 44 2.08 14.09 5.64
C LEU A 44 2.95 14.58 6.80
N LEU A 45 4.05 13.90 7.10
CA LEU A 45 4.99 14.30 8.16
C LEU A 45 5.63 15.67 7.91
N SER A 46 5.80 16.05 6.63
CA SER A 46 6.32 17.37 6.25
C SER A 46 5.28 18.50 6.27
N ASN A 47 3.99 18.20 6.50
CA ASN A 47 2.92 19.19 6.43
C ASN A 47 2.65 19.83 7.81
N PRO A 48 2.92 21.14 8.00
CA PRO A 48 2.70 21.82 9.28
C PRO A 48 1.21 21.99 9.64
N PHE A 49 0.30 21.76 8.69
CA PHE A 49 -1.16 21.81 8.89
C PHE A 49 -1.80 20.42 8.81
N LEU A 50 -1.03 19.36 9.05
CA LEU A 50 -1.53 17.99 9.04
C LEU A 50 -2.61 17.79 10.10
N GLN A 51 -3.74 17.22 9.70
CA GLN A 51 -4.78 16.81 10.64
C GLN A 51 -4.43 15.41 11.19
N GLU A 52 -4.59 15.20 12.51
CA GLU A 52 -4.34 13.89 13.14
C GLU A 52 -5.12 12.75 12.47
N GLU A 53 -6.30 13.07 11.90
CA GLU A 53 -7.13 12.12 11.16
C GLU A 53 -6.43 11.55 9.92
N ASP A 54 -5.64 12.35 9.20
CA ASP A 54 -4.91 11.92 8.01
C ASP A 54 -3.79 10.93 8.37
N LEU A 55 -3.06 11.20 9.47
CA LEU A 55 -2.04 10.30 10.00
C LEU A 55 -2.66 8.99 10.51
N ALA A 56 -3.79 9.07 11.22
CA ALA A 56 -4.55 7.91 11.64
C ALA A 56 -5.08 7.11 10.45
N GLY A 57 -5.40 7.77 9.33
CA GLY A 57 -5.77 7.15 8.05
C GLY A 57 -4.65 6.27 7.49
N VAL A 58 -3.42 6.78 7.43
CA VAL A 58 -2.23 6.02 7.02
C VAL A 58 -2.02 4.79 7.91
N VAL A 59 -2.02 4.99 9.23
CA VAL A 59 -1.73 3.91 10.18
C VAL A 59 -2.78 2.80 10.07
N ARG A 60 -4.07 3.17 9.99
CA ARG A 60 -5.17 2.21 9.79
C ARG A 60 -5.04 1.49 8.46
N PHE A 61 -4.61 2.18 7.41
CA PHE A 61 -4.42 1.59 6.10
C PHE A 61 -3.32 0.51 6.09
N ASN A 62 -2.14 0.83 6.63
CA ASN A 62 -0.99 -0.09 6.69
C ASN A 62 -1.23 -1.30 7.62
N ARG A 63 -2.13 -1.17 8.59
CA ARG A 63 -2.57 -2.26 9.46
C ARG A 63 -3.84 -2.97 8.96
N GLY A 64 -4.40 -2.51 7.84
CA GLY A 64 -5.66 -2.97 7.32
C GLY A 64 -5.58 -4.33 6.62
N PRO A 65 -6.72 -5.03 6.46
CA PRO A 65 -6.77 -6.36 5.87
C PRO A 65 -6.25 -6.40 4.43
N LEU A 66 -6.47 -5.34 3.64
CA LEU A 66 -5.99 -5.27 2.26
C LEU A 66 -4.45 -5.31 2.19
N TRP A 67 -3.78 -4.57 3.08
CA TRP A 67 -2.32 -4.56 3.17
C TRP A 67 -1.77 -5.94 3.56
N SER A 68 -2.33 -6.51 4.63
CA SER A 68 -1.92 -7.83 5.14
C SER A 68 -2.18 -8.95 4.12
N ASN A 69 -3.32 -8.92 3.42
CA ASN A 69 -3.67 -9.95 2.44
C ASN A 69 -2.78 -9.89 1.20
N ALA A 70 -2.45 -8.70 0.69
CA ALA A 70 -1.51 -8.54 -0.43
C ALA A 70 -0.13 -9.12 -0.08
N HIS A 71 0.39 -8.83 1.12
CA HIS A 71 1.67 -9.38 1.58
C HIS A 71 1.61 -10.89 1.83
N ARG A 72 0.51 -11.39 2.41
CA ARG A 72 0.30 -12.84 2.59
C ARG A 72 0.24 -13.57 1.25
N ARG A 73 -0.42 -12.99 0.25
CA ARG A 73 -0.47 -13.55 -1.11
C ARG A 73 0.93 -13.62 -1.71
N LEU A 74 1.69 -12.53 -1.63
CA LEU A 74 3.07 -12.50 -2.09
C LEU A 74 3.93 -13.58 -1.41
N GLU A 75 3.85 -13.69 -0.08
CA GLU A 75 4.56 -14.72 0.68
C GLU A 75 4.14 -16.15 0.27
N SER A 76 2.84 -16.37 0.04
CA SER A 76 2.34 -17.65 -0.45
C SER A 76 2.92 -17.99 -1.82
N LEU A 77 2.98 -17.03 -2.75
CA LEU A 77 3.55 -17.24 -4.09
C LEU A 77 5.05 -17.55 -4.02
N ARG A 78 5.80 -16.86 -3.14
CA ARG A 78 7.24 -17.12 -2.92
C ARG A 78 7.54 -18.54 -2.46
N ARG A 79 6.67 -19.12 -1.63
CA ARG A 79 6.83 -20.49 -1.12
C ARG A 79 6.49 -21.58 -2.13
N SER A 80 5.80 -21.22 -3.21
CA SER A 80 5.31 -22.16 -4.22
C SER A 80 6.06 -22.08 -5.55
N ALA A 81 7.06 -21.21 -5.66
CA ALA A 81 7.97 -21.08 -6.81
C ALA A 81 9.29 -21.79 -6.53
#